data_AF-A0A955LXK0-F1
#
_entry.id   AF-A0A955LXK0-F1
#
_cell.length_a   1.000
_cell.length_b   1.000
_cell.length_c   1.000
_cell.angle_alpha   90.00
_cell.angle_beta   90.00
_cell.angle_gamma   90.00
#
_symmetry.space_group_name_H-M   'P 1'
#
loop_
_entity.id
_entity.type
_entity.pdbx_description
1 polymer ?
#
loop_
_entity_poly.entity_id
_entity_poly.type
_entity_poly.pdbx_seq_one_letter_code
_entity_poly.pdbx_strand_id
1 'polypeptide(L)'
;ASFGARRWFKIGPFSFQPSELAKITMIIYVADFLARKQGKVHSFIESFVPLMMILGVFCLLIVKQPDLGSSVLIASIVFIMMFIAGTRISHLGSIFLLTLPALYFLVVRVPYRWRRIVAFIDPWQDPQGVGFQLSQSQIALGSGGMYGVGLGKSMQKLFYLPAAHTDFILSIIGEELGLLGTLAVVLLFIGLIFQGARIIKRVQDPFGYFLSIGIVSMIGLQAVVNIGVSIGAFPTKGLPLPFISYGGSALMFNMIAIGLLLNISRVEDL
;
A
#
# COMPACT_ATOMS: atom_id res chain seq x y z
N ALA A 1 -1.58 -16.28 -13.13
CA ALA A 1 -0.35 -17.08 -13.07
C ALA A 1 0.52 -16.61 -11.91
N SER A 2 1.02 -17.51 -11.06
CA SER A 2 1.95 -17.16 -9.99
C SER A 2 3.32 -16.83 -10.61
N PHE A 3 3.69 -15.55 -10.65
CA PHE A 3 4.98 -15.05 -11.13
C PHE A 3 6.15 -15.49 -10.21
N GLY A 4 6.41 -16.80 -10.12
CA GLY A 4 7.60 -17.38 -9.47
C GLY A 4 7.65 -17.32 -7.94
N ALA A 5 6.57 -16.94 -7.26
CA ALA A 5 6.55 -16.77 -5.80
C ALA A 5 5.38 -17.53 -5.16
N ARG A 6 5.66 -18.42 -4.20
CA ARG A 6 4.64 -19.02 -3.30
C ARG A 6 4.17 -17.95 -2.31
N ARG A 7 3.24 -17.10 -2.73
CA ARG A 7 2.65 -16.00 -1.93
C ARG A 7 1.29 -16.32 -1.32
N TRP A 8 0.69 -17.45 -1.70
CA TRP A 8 -0.70 -17.77 -1.39
C TRP A 8 -0.77 -19.13 -0.71
N PHE A 9 -1.30 -19.16 0.51
CA PHE A 9 -1.76 -20.40 1.14
C PHE A 9 -3.21 -20.60 0.74
N LYS A 10 -3.48 -21.69 0.02
CA LYS A 10 -4.86 -22.09 -0.29
C LYS A 10 -5.35 -23.00 0.84
N ILE A 11 -6.34 -22.55 1.60
CA ILE A 11 -7.05 -23.35 2.60
C ILE A 11 -8.45 -23.57 2.06
N GLY A 12 -8.66 -24.67 1.34
CA GLY A 12 -9.93 -24.95 0.64
C GLY A 12 -10.25 -23.87 -0.42
N PRO A 13 -11.47 -23.28 -0.43
CA PRO A 13 -11.82 -22.22 -1.37
C PRO A 13 -11.16 -20.86 -1.03
N PHE A 14 -10.56 -20.72 0.15
CA PHE A 14 -9.96 -19.47 0.60
C PHE A 14 -8.49 -19.38 0.17
N SER A 15 -8.12 -18.22 -0.36
CA SER A 15 -6.72 -17.89 -0.66
C SER A 15 -6.24 -16.84 0.33
N PHE A 16 -5.20 -17.18 1.08
CA PHE A 16 -4.66 -16.38 2.17
C PHE A 16 -3.26 -15.88 1.80
N GLN A 17 -3.07 -14.56 1.88
CA GLN A 17 -1.77 -13.93 1.63
C GLN A 17 -1.15 -13.50 2.97
N PRO A 18 -0.04 -14.13 3.41
CA PRO A 18 0.61 -13.80 4.67
C PRO A 18 1.03 -12.33 4.80
N SER A 19 1.39 -11.67 3.69
CA SER A 19 1.79 -10.28 3.73
C SER A 19 0.64 -9.32 4.05
N GLU A 20 -0.62 -9.72 3.79
CA GLU A 20 -1.80 -8.95 4.21
C GLU A 20 -1.98 -9.01 5.73
N LEU A 21 -1.89 -10.21 6.33
CA LEU A 21 -1.91 -10.38 7.78
C LEU A 21 -0.77 -9.63 8.44
N ALA A 22 0.45 -9.77 7.91
CA ALA A 22 1.65 -9.15 8.45
C ALA A 22 1.52 -7.62 8.57
N LYS A 23 0.85 -6.97 7.60
CA LYS A 23 0.58 -5.52 7.67
C LYS A 23 -0.25 -5.16 8.90
N ILE A 24 -1.38 -5.83 9.11
CA ILE A 24 -2.26 -5.53 10.25
C ILE A 24 -1.58 -5.89 11.58
N THR A 25 -0.94 -7.06 11.66
CA THR A 25 -0.21 -7.47 12.86
C THR A 25 0.90 -6.47 13.23
N MET A 26 1.64 -5.97 12.24
CA MET A 26 2.66 -4.96 12.49
C MET A 26 2.05 -3.64 12.96
N ILE A 27 0.95 -3.19 12.38
CA ILE A 27 0.25 -1.98 12.83
C ILE A 27 -0.19 -2.12 14.28
N ILE A 28 -0.81 -3.25 14.65
CA ILE A 28 -1.24 -3.53 16.03
C ILE A 28 -0.03 -3.54 16.97
N TYR A 29 1.05 -4.24 16.59
CA TYR A 29 2.27 -4.31 17.39
C TYR A 29 2.88 -2.93 17.63
N VAL A 30 3.01 -2.12 16.56
CA VAL A 30 3.59 -0.77 16.64
C VAL A 30 2.70 0.15 17.47
N ALA A 31 1.38 0.07 17.29
CA ALA A 31 0.42 0.85 18.08
C ALA A 31 0.56 0.56 19.58
N ASP A 32 0.61 -0.72 19.95
CA ASP A 32 0.78 -1.14 21.34
C ASP A 32 2.16 -0.72 21.88
N PHE A 33 3.23 -0.95 21.11
CA PHE A 33 4.58 -0.53 21.49
C PHE A 33 4.67 0.98 21.76
N LEU A 34 4.10 1.81 20.88
CA LEU A 34 4.11 3.26 21.03
C LEU A 34 3.22 3.71 22.19
N ALA A 35 2.06 3.08 22.39
CA ALA A 35 1.18 3.35 23.52
C ALA A 35 1.87 3.08 24.87
N ARG A 36 2.53 1.92 25.02
CA ARG A 36 3.27 1.57 26.25
C ARG A 36 4.49 2.45 26.51
N LYS A 37 5.09 3.03 25.45
CA LYS A 37 6.34 3.81 25.54
C LYS A 37 6.15 5.31 25.31
N GLN A 38 4.94 5.85 25.41
CA GLN A 38 4.66 7.28 25.17
C GLN A 38 5.60 8.25 25.94
N GLY A 39 6.08 7.89 27.14
CA GLY A 39 7.05 8.71 27.89
C GLY A 39 8.52 8.56 27.49
N LYS A 40 8.86 7.57 26.63
CA LYS A 40 10.25 7.20 26.28
C LYS A 40 10.50 7.15 24.77
N VAL A 41 9.57 7.63 23.94
CA VAL A 41 9.66 7.56 22.46
C VAL A 41 10.91 8.30 21.93
N HIS A 42 11.45 9.26 22.69
CA HIS A 42 12.68 9.96 22.37
C HIS A 42 13.98 9.16 22.61
N SER A 43 13.92 8.02 23.31
CA SER A 43 15.09 7.18 23.58
C SER A 43 15.43 6.28 22.39
N PHE A 44 16.65 6.41 21.88
CA PHE A 44 17.12 5.61 20.75
C PHE A 44 17.19 4.11 21.07
N ILE A 45 17.76 3.77 22.22
CA ILE A 45 18.00 2.37 22.59
C ILE A 45 16.72 1.71 23.08
N GLU A 46 15.89 2.43 23.83
CA GLU A 46 14.68 1.84 24.43
C GLU A 46 13.49 1.81 23.48
N SER A 47 13.38 2.74 22.52
CA SER A 47 12.22 2.85 21.64
C SER A 47 12.55 2.55 20.18
N PHE A 48 13.62 3.13 19.64
CA PHE A 48 13.92 3.01 18.21
C PHE A 48 14.49 1.63 17.82
N VAL A 49 15.52 1.16 18.53
CA VAL A 49 16.22 -0.10 18.19
C VAL A 49 15.30 -1.33 18.22
N PRO A 50 14.49 -1.58 19.27
CA PRO A 50 13.62 -2.76 19.32
C PRO A 50 12.58 -2.76 18.19
N LEU A 51 12.03 -1.59 17.88
CA LEU A 51 11.04 -1.43 16.82
C LEU A 51 11.66 -1.69 15.44
N MET A 52 12.86 -1.15 15.18
CA MET A 52 13.59 -1.39 13.93
C MET A 52 14.01 -2.84 13.77
N MET A 53 14.37 -3.54 14.86
CA MET A 53 14.71 -4.96 14.81
C MET A 53 13.52 -5.80 14.34
N ILE A 54 12.34 -5.56 14.92
CA ILE A 54 11.13 -6.30 14.56
C ILE A 54 10.67 -5.95 13.16
N LEU A 55 10.68 -4.66 12.80
CA LEU A 55 10.41 -4.22 11.43
C LEU A 55 11.38 -4.89 10.43
N GLY A 56 12.67 -4.95 10.75
CA GLY A 56 13.69 -5.60 9.94
C GLY A 56 13.40 -7.09 9.72
N VAL A 57 13.03 -7.81 10.77
CA VAL A 57 12.65 -9.24 10.68
C VAL A 57 11.44 -9.43 9.77
N PHE A 58 10.38 -8.65 9.96
CA PHE A 58 9.18 -8.72 9.12
C PHE A 58 9.48 -8.38 7.65
N CYS A 59 10.22 -7.29 7.41
CA CYS A 59 10.64 -6.91 6.07
C CYS A 59 11.49 -7.98 5.40
N LEU A 60 12.45 -8.59 6.11
CA LEU A 60 13.28 -9.68 5.58
C LEU A 60 12.43 -10.91 5.20
N LEU A 61 11.47 -11.30 6.03
CA LEU A 61 10.56 -12.42 5.73
C LEU A 61 9.71 -12.14 4.49
N ILE A 62 9.22 -10.92 4.32
CA ILE A 62 8.41 -10.52 3.17
C ILE A 62 9.25 -10.40 1.89
N VAL A 63 10.48 -9.88 1.99
CA VAL A 63 11.42 -9.83 0.86
C VAL A 63 11.79 -11.25 0.39
N LYS A 64 11.86 -12.23 1.29
CA LYS A 64 12.00 -13.66 0.94
C LYS A 64 10.78 -14.23 0.22
N GLN A 65 9.60 -13.59 0.30
CA GLN A 65 8.38 -13.91 -0.47
C GLN A 65 8.30 -13.15 -1.82
N PRO A 66 9.47 -12.81 -2.38
CA PRO A 66 9.71 -11.71 -3.32
C PRO A 66 8.74 -10.52 -3.34
N ASP A 67 8.20 -10.07 -2.20
CA ASP A 67 7.19 -8.99 -2.14
C ASP A 67 7.78 -7.67 -1.60
N LEU A 68 8.60 -7.01 -2.42
CA LEU A 68 9.22 -5.73 -2.05
C LEU A 68 8.17 -4.61 -1.84
N GLY A 69 7.02 -4.68 -2.53
CA GLY A 69 5.98 -3.67 -2.44
C GLY A 69 5.40 -3.60 -1.03
N SER A 70 5.02 -4.75 -0.49
CA SER A 70 4.48 -4.85 0.87
C SER A 70 5.51 -4.48 1.94
N SER A 71 6.79 -4.84 1.78
CA SER A 71 7.85 -4.44 2.72
C SER A 71 8.03 -2.92 2.78
N VAL A 72 8.10 -2.26 1.63
CA VAL A 72 8.22 -0.79 1.56
C VAL A 72 6.99 -0.13 2.15
N LEU A 73 5.79 -0.65 1.86
CA LEU A 73 4.56 -0.14 2.41
C LEU A 73 4.52 -0.22 3.94
N ILE A 74 4.86 -1.38 4.54
CA ILE A 74 4.93 -1.55 6.00
C ILE A 74 5.94 -0.57 6.60
N ALA A 75 7.14 -0.47 6.01
CA ALA A 75 8.16 0.47 6.48
C ALA A 75 7.65 1.91 6.47
N SER A 76 6.96 2.34 5.40
CA SER A 76 6.34 3.67 5.32
C SER A 76 5.26 3.89 6.36
N ILE A 77 4.41 2.89 6.64
CA ILE A 77 3.36 2.99 7.68
C ILE A 77 4.01 3.14 9.05
N VAL A 78 5.00 2.30 9.39
CA VAL A 78 5.71 2.39 10.67
C VAL A 78 6.41 3.73 10.81
N PHE A 79 7.04 4.24 9.73
CA PHE A 79 7.63 5.57 9.72
C PHE A 79 6.62 6.66 10.05
N ILE A 80 5.44 6.64 9.43
CA ILE A 80 4.36 7.62 9.71
C ILE A 80 3.92 7.54 11.17
N MET A 81 3.70 6.33 11.71
CA MET A 81 3.32 6.14 13.10
C MET A 81 4.38 6.68 14.07
N MET A 82 5.67 6.41 13.81
CA MET A 82 6.78 6.91 14.62
C MET A 82 6.94 8.43 14.53
N PHE A 83 6.73 9.01 13.35
CA PHE A 83 6.75 10.45 13.13
C PHE A 83 5.65 11.12 13.95
N ILE A 84 4.43 10.60 13.90
CA ILE A 84 3.29 11.13 14.68
C ILE A 84 3.51 10.92 16.19
N ALA A 85 4.15 9.83 16.60
CA ALA A 85 4.53 9.61 18.00
C ALA A 85 5.61 10.57 18.54
N GLY A 86 6.14 11.48 17.72
CA GLY A 86 7.13 12.47 18.15
C GLY A 86 8.55 11.92 18.26
N THR A 87 8.89 10.86 17.50
CA THR A 87 10.26 10.35 17.45
C THR A 87 11.20 11.43 16.90
N ARG A 88 12.41 11.56 17.47
CA ARG A 88 13.38 12.58 17.04
C ARG A 88 13.68 12.45 15.54
N ILE A 89 13.70 13.59 14.84
CA ILE A 89 13.97 13.66 13.39
C ILE A 89 15.31 13.01 13.03
N SER A 90 16.31 13.08 13.91
CA SER A 90 17.60 12.41 13.71
C SER A 90 17.49 10.88 13.62
N HIS A 91 16.58 10.26 14.38
CA HIS A 91 16.32 8.82 14.29
C HIS A 91 15.49 8.47 13.05
N LEU A 92 14.57 9.34 12.65
CA LEU A 92 13.84 9.16 11.40
C LEU A 92 14.77 9.26 10.18
N GLY A 93 15.74 10.18 10.23
CA GLY A 93 16.80 10.29 9.22
C GLY A 93 17.68 9.05 9.12
N SER A 94 17.96 8.37 10.24
CA SER A 94 18.74 7.13 10.21
C SER A 94 17.99 5.97 9.56
N ILE A 95 16.65 5.90 9.68
CA ILE A 95 15.84 4.94 8.91
C ILE A 95 16.04 5.16 7.42
N PHE A 96 16.00 6.40 6.96
CA PHE A 96 16.16 6.73 5.53
C PHE A 96 17.56 6.36 5.03
N LEU A 97 18.59 6.72 5.81
CA LEU A 97 19.99 6.39 5.56
C LEU A 97 20.28 4.89 5.50
N LEU A 98 19.58 4.08 6.29
CA LEU A 98 19.77 2.63 6.33
C LEU A 98 18.92 1.90 5.27
N THR A 99 17.73 2.43 4.98
CA THR A 99 16.79 1.82 4.03
C THR A 99 17.19 2.09 2.58
N LEU A 100 17.72 3.27 2.25
CA LEU A 100 18.10 3.63 0.88
C LEU A 100 19.19 2.69 0.29
N PRO A 101 20.33 2.43 0.96
CA PRO A 101 21.33 1.50 0.46
C PRO A 101 20.78 0.08 0.34
N ALA A 102 20.03 -0.38 1.34
CA ALA A 102 19.41 -1.71 1.31
C ALA A 102 18.46 -1.87 0.12
N LEU A 103 17.64 -0.85 -0.15
CA LEU A 103 16.73 -0.81 -1.30
C LEU A 103 17.51 -0.78 -2.62
N TYR A 104 18.56 0.02 -2.71
CA TYR A 104 19.45 0.08 -3.88
C TYR A 104 20.05 -1.29 -4.20
N PHE A 105 20.66 -1.96 -3.22
CA PHE A 105 21.22 -3.30 -3.40
C PHE A 105 20.17 -4.34 -3.80
N LEU A 106 18.99 -4.30 -3.17
CA LEU A 106 17.90 -5.23 -3.47
C LEU A 106 17.33 -5.03 -4.88
N VAL A 107 17.37 -3.81 -5.43
CA VAL A 107 16.84 -3.54 -6.76
C VAL A 107 17.88 -3.82 -7.85
N VAL A 108 19.11 -3.32 -7.70
CA VAL A 108 20.14 -3.43 -8.75
C VAL A 108 20.59 -4.88 -8.95
N ARG A 109 20.69 -5.67 -7.88
CA ARG A 109 21.16 -7.07 -7.99
C ARG A 109 20.13 -8.04 -8.58
N VAL A 110 18.89 -7.61 -8.76
CA VAL A 110 17.84 -8.46 -9.36
C VAL A 110 17.47 -7.85 -10.72
N PRO A 111 17.92 -8.45 -11.84
CA PRO A 111 17.73 -7.87 -13.18
C PRO A 111 16.28 -7.50 -13.49
N TYR A 112 15.33 -8.30 -13.00
CA TYR A 112 13.90 -8.02 -13.13
C TYR A 112 13.45 -6.72 -12.44
N ARG A 113 13.95 -6.45 -11.23
CA ARG A 113 13.58 -5.23 -10.46
C ARG A 113 14.18 -3.99 -11.10
N TRP A 114 15.41 -4.08 -11.58
CA TRP A 114 16.06 -3.00 -12.32
C TRP A 114 15.30 -2.67 -13.61
N ARG A 115 14.90 -3.68 -14.40
CA ARG A 115 14.11 -3.46 -15.62
C ARG A 115 12.78 -2.75 -15.34
N ARG A 116 12.14 -2.96 -14.18
CA ARG A 116 10.94 -2.19 -13.79
C ARG A 116 11.21 -0.72 -13.49
N ILE A 117 12.39 -0.37 -12.97
CA ILE A 117 12.78 1.03 -12.78
C ILE A 117 13.04 1.68 -14.13
N VAL A 118 13.78 1.01 -15.02
CA VAL A 118 14.06 1.54 -16.36
C VAL A 118 12.75 1.71 -17.14
N ALA A 119 11.86 0.72 -17.11
CA ALA A 119 10.55 0.78 -17.74
C ALA A 119 9.59 1.79 -17.08
N PHE A 120 9.87 2.24 -15.85
CA PHE A 120 9.13 3.35 -15.24
C PHE A 120 9.61 4.70 -15.77
N ILE A 121 10.93 4.86 -15.96
CA ILE A 121 11.54 6.09 -16.50
C ILE A 121 11.16 6.28 -17.97
N ASP A 122 11.23 5.20 -18.75
CA ASP A 122 10.80 5.20 -20.15
C ASP A 122 10.01 3.93 -20.48
N PRO A 123 8.68 3.93 -20.23
CA PRO A 123 7.82 2.79 -20.54
C PRO A 123 7.68 2.55 -22.04
N TRP A 124 7.90 3.56 -22.88
CA TRP A 124 7.71 3.50 -24.32
C TRP A 124 8.90 2.89 -25.08
N GLN A 125 10.05 2.72 -24.41
CA GLN A 125 11.20 2.01 -24.98
C GLN A 125 11.00 0.48 -25.09
N ASP A 126 10.20 -0.11 -24.21
CA ASP A 126 9.86 -1.54 -24.24
C ASP A 126 8.34 -1.74 -24.05
N PRO A 127 7.53 -1.30 -25.04
CA PRO A 127 6.08 -1.34 -24.96
C PRO A 127 5.53 -2.76 -25.18
N GLN A 128 6.36 -3.79 -25.41
CA GLN A 128 5.93 -5.20 -25.50
C GLN A 128 6.45 -6.06 -24.34
N GLY A 129 7.44 -5.57 -23.58
CA GLY A 129 8.02 -6.27 -22.44
C GLY A 129 7.62 -5.68 -21.09
N VAL A 130 8.57 -5.12 -20.35
CA VAL A 130 8.35 -4.70 -18.95
C VAL A 130 7.54 -3.39 -18.85
N GLY A 131 7.63 -2.52 -19.86
CA GLY A 131 6.89 -1.27 -19.96
C GLY A 131 5.43 -1.44 -20.38
N PHE A 132 5.09 -2.56 -21.03
CA PHE A 132 3.76 -2.82 -21.60
C PHE A 132 2.61 -2.57 -20.61
N GLN A 133 2.72 -3.04 -19.37
CA GLN A 133 1.68 -2.86 -18.35
C GLN A 133 1.44 -1.38 -18.05
N LEU A 134 2.51 -0.59 -17.95
CA LEU A 134 2.40 0.83 -17.64
C LEU A 134 1.90 1.64 -18.84
N SER A 135 2.42 1.36 -20.04
CA SER A 135 1.97 2.01 -21.28
C SER A 135 0.48 1.72 -21.54
N GLN A 136 0.03 0.48 -21.40
CA GLN A 136 -1.39 0.14 -21.59
C GLN A 136 -2.29 0.77 -20.52
N SER A 137 -1.79 0.89 -19.28
CA SER A 137 -2.49 1.63 -18.23
C SER A 137 -2.72 3.09 -18.61
N GLN A 138 -1.70 3.76 -19.16
CA GLN A 138 -1.80 5.14 -19.63
C GLN A 138 -2.73 5.28 -20.85
N ILE A 139 -2.67 4.34 -21.79
CA ILE A 139 -3.57 4.29 -22.95
C ILE A 139 -5.03 4.11 -22.52
N ALA A 140 -5.30 3.23 -21.54
CA ALA A 140 -6.64 3.01 -20.99
C ALA A 140 -7.23 4.31 -20.41
N LEU A 141 -6.45 4.98 -19.55
CA LEU A 141 -6.83 6.25 -18.95
C LEU A 141 -7.07 7.34 -20.01
N GLY A 142 -6.23 7.39 -21.05
CA GLY A 142 -6.37 8.36 -22.14
C GLY A 142 -7.60 8.10 -23.03
N SER A 143 -7.93 6.83 -23.25
CA SER A 143 -9.02 6.39 -24.14
C SER A 143 -10.41 6.66 -23.56
N GLY A 144 -10.53 6.75 -22.23
CA GLY A 144 -11.81 7.05 -21.56
C GLY A 144 -12.31 8.48 -21.76
N GLY A 145 -11.46 9.44 -22.11
CA GLY A 145 -11.87 10.85 -22.20
C GLY A 145 -12.57 11.36 -20.93
N MET A 146 -13.54 12.26 -21.07
CA MET A 146 -14.25 12.83 -19.91
C MET A 146 -15.30 11.88 -19.29
N TYR A 147 -16.03 11.14 -20.14
CA TYR A 147 -17.23 10.38 -19.75
C TYR A 147 -17.07 8.86 -19.80
N GLY A 148 -15.95 8.36 -20.33
CA GLY A 148 -15.69 6.94 -20.50
C GLY A 148 -16.27 6.37 -21.79
N VAL A 149 -15.83 5.16 -22.13
CA VAL A 149 -16.35 4.39 -23.27
C VAL A 149 -17.64 3.62 -22.92
N GLY A 150 -18.01 3.59 -21.64
CA GLY A 150 -19.16 2.88 -21.09
C GLY A 150 -18.77 1.63 -20.29
N LEU A 151 -19.55 1.33 -19.26
CA LEU A 151 -19.33 0.19 -18.36
C LEU A 151 -19.27 -1.13 -19.13
N GLY A 152 -18.24 -1.93 -18.83
CA GLY A 152 -18.01 -3.23 -19.46
C GLY A 152 -17.55 -3.17 -20.92
N LYS A 153 -17.33 -1.97 -21.48
CA LYS A 153 -16.82 -1.78 -22.84
C LYS A 153 -15.32 -1.51 -22.91
N SER A 154 -14.58 -1.69 -21.80
CA SER A 154 -13.12 -1.58 -21.79
C SER A 154 -12.51 -2.60 -22.74
N MET A 155 -11.76 -2.11 -23.72
CA MET A 155 -10.99 -2.96 -24.62
C MET A 155 -9.74 -3.50 -23.90
N GLN A 156 -9.19 -2.73 -22.96
CA GLN A 156 -7.98 -3.11 -22.22
C GLN A 156 -8.19 -4.30 -21.28
N LYS A 157 -9.44 -4.53 -20.85
CA LYS A 157 -9.88 -5.68 -20.06
C LYS A 157 -9.82 -7.01 -20.84
N LEU A 158 -9.83 -6.98 -22.17
CA LEU A 158 -9.79 -8.16 -23.05
C LEU A 158 -8.35 -8.65 -23.32
N PHE A 159 -7.57 -8.86 -22.25
CA PHE A 159 -6.18 -9.38 -22.27
C PHE A 159 -5.08 -8.41 -22.72
N TYR A 160 -5.39 -7.15 -23.02
CA TYR A 160 -4.37 -6.15 -23.38
C TYR A 160 -3.65 -5.55 -22.16
N LEU A 161 -4.30 -5.50 -20.99
CA LEU A 161 -3.67 -5.07 -19.74
C LEU A 161 -3.52 -6.28 -18.77
N PRO A 162 -2.30 -6.80 -18.57
CA PRO A 162 -2.06 -7.81 -17.55
C PRO A 162 -2.34 -7.24 -16.15
N ALA A 163 -2.91 -8.04 -15.25
CA ALA A 163 -3.23 -7.62 -13.87
C ALA A 163 -4.23 -6.44 -13.77
N ALA A 164 -5.02 -6.19 -14.82
CA ALA A 164 -6.00 -5.12 -14.88
C ALA A 164 -7.06 -5.18 -13.77
N HIS A 165 -7.36 -6.36 -13.22
CA HIS A 165 -8.30 -6.51 -12.10
C HIS A 165 -7.68 -6.28 -10.72
N THR A 166 -6.37 -6.15 -10.65
CA THR A 166 -5.59 -6.07 -9.40
C THR A 166 -4.84 -4.73 -9.36
N ASP A 167 -3.61 -4.71 -9.88
CA ASP A 167 -2.71 -3.56 -9.75
C ASP A 167 -3.12 -2.35 -10.60
N PHE A 168 -3.91 -2.56 -11.67
CA PHE A 168 -4.32 -1.50 -12.61
C PHE A 168 -5.84 -1.33 -12.76
N ILE A 169 -6.61 -1.67 -11.72
CA ILE A 169 -8.08 -1.55 -11.76
C ILE A 169 -8.56 -0.13 -12.01
N LEU A 170 -7.83 0.87 -11.49
CA LEU A 170 -8.15 2.27 -11.72
C LEU A 170 -8.06 2.66 -13.20
N SER A 171 -7.16 2.03 -13.95
CA SER A 171 -6.97 2.30 -15.37
C SER A 171 -8.16 1.79 -16.19
N ILE A 172 -8.74 0.64 -15.81
CA ILE A 172 -10.01 0.17 -16.38
C ILE A 172 -11.14 1.13 -16.02
N ILE A 173 -11.23 1.56 -14.76
CA ILE A 173 -12.26 2.50 -14.31
C ILE A 173 -12.18 3.80 -15.12
N GLY A 174 -10.97 4.30 -15.37
CA GLY A 174 -10.78 5.49 -16.18
C GLY A 174 -11.11 5.31 -17.65
N GLU A 175 -10.91 4.12 -18.22
CA GLU A 175 -11.38 3.82 -19.58
C GLU A 175 -12.92 3.77 -19.63
N GLU A 176 -13.56 3.03 -18.72
CA GLU A 176 -15.01 2.76 -18.75
C GLU A 176 -15.85 3.97 -18.32
N LEU A 177 -15.41 4.72 -17.31
CA LEU A 177 -16.14 5.85 -16.70
C LEU A 177 -15.48 7.22 -16.95
N GLY A 178 -14.34 7.24 -17.62
CA GLY A 178 -13.63 8.47 -17.97
C GLY A 178 -12.99 9.17 -16.77
N LEU A 179 -12.62 10.42 -16.99
CA LEU A 179 -12.04 11.29 -15.97
C LEU A 179 -12.99 11.46 -14.78
N LEU A 180 -14.31 11.60 -15.02
CA LEU A 180 -15.29 11.79 -13.96
C LEU A 180 -15.36 10.60 -12.99
N GLY A 181 -15.41 9.37 -13.52
CA GLY A 181 -15.40 8.16 -12.68
C GLY A 181 -14.09 8.01 -11.91
N THR A 182 -12.96 8.28 -12.56
CA THR A 182 -11.64 8.23 -11.91
C THR A 182 -11.54 9.24 -10.75
N LEU A 183 -11.96 10.48 -10.99
CA LEU A 183 -12.01 11.54 -9.96
C LEU A 183 -12.94 11.17 -8.82
N ALA A 184 -14.11 10.60 -9.10
CA ALA A 184 -15.04 10.16 -8.07
C ALA A 184 -14.38 9.12 -7.13
N VAL A 185 -13.64 8.15 -7.68
CA VAL A 185 -12.89 7.17 -6.87
C VAL A 185 -11.83 7.85 -6.00
N VAL A 186 -11.06 8.78 -6.57
CA VAL A 186 -10.04 9.54 -5.80
C VAL A 186 -10.69 10.34 -4.67
N LEU A 187 -11.82 11.01 -4.94
CA LEU A 187 -12.56 11.78 -3.94
C LEU A 187 -13.13 10.90 -2.83
N LEU A 188 -13.58 9.68 -3.13
CA LEU A 188 -14.02 8.71 -2.12
C LEU A 188 -12.87 8.31 -1.19
N PHE A 189 -11.66 8.06 -1.72
CA PHE A 189 -10.50 7.80 -0.88
C PHE A 189 -10.08 9.00 -0.03
N ILE A 190 -10.11 10.21 -0.59
CA ILE A 190 -9.87 11.44 0.17
C ILE A 190 -10.89 11.57 1.31
N GLY A 191 -12.18 11.34 1.02
CA GLY A 191 -13.25 11.34 2.00
C GLY A 191 -13.04 10.30 3.10
N LEU A 192 -12.62 9.08 2.75
CA LEU A 192 -12.31 8.01 3.70
C LEU A 192 -11.15 8.39 4.62
N ILE A 193 -10.05 8.91 4.08
CA ILE A 193 -8.89 9.36 4.85
C ILE A 193 -9.28 10.52 5.77
N PHE A 194 -10.10 11.45 5.28
CA PHE A 194 -10.58 12.58 6.05
C PHE A 194 -11.49 12.16 7.23
N GLN A 195 -12.38 11.20 7.00
CA GLN A 195 -13.19 10.61 8.07
C GLN A 195 -12.30 9.87 9.08
N GLY A 196 -11.30 9.12 8.62
CA GLY A 196 -10.30 8.49 9.48
C GLY A 196 -9.54 9.51 10.35
N ALA A 197 -9.13 10.63 9.77
CA ALA A 197 -8.48 11.72 10.49
C ALA A 197 -9.39 12.37 11.54
N ARG A 198 -10.69 12.47 11.27
CA ARG A 198 -11.68 12.95 12.26
C ARG A 198 -11.81 11.98 13.44
N ILE A 199 -11.81 10.67 13.20
CA ILE A 199 -11.82 9.64 14.25
C ILE A 199 -10.56 9.80 15.11
N ILE A 200 -9.38 9.80 14.49
CA ILE A 200 -8.08 9.91 15.19
C ILE A 200 -8.04 11.11 16.14
N LYS A 201 -8.59 12.27 15.74
CA LYS A 201 -8.59 13.49 16.57
C LYS A 201 -9.45 13.39 17.84
N ARG A 202 -10.40 12.46 17.89
CA ARG A 202 -11.31 12.27 19.03
C ARG A 202 -10.80 11.22 20.02
N VAL A 203 -10.00 10.26 19.56
CA VAL A 203 -9.56 9.14 20.39
C VAL A 203 -8.65 9.62 21.52
N GLN A 204 -9.02 9.29 22.76
CA GLN A 204 -8.20 9.59 23.94
C GLN A 204 -7.27 8.44 24.32
N ASP A 205 -7.66 7.20 24.04
CA ASP A 205 -6.83 6.02 24.29
C ASP A 205 -5.56 6.00 23.43
N PRO A 206 -4.35 5.96 24.03
CA PRO A 206 -3.08 5.88 23.31
C PRO A 206 -2.99 4.78 22.25
N PHE A 207 -3.49 3.58 22.58
CA PHE A 207 -3.44 2.45 21.67
C PHE A 207 -4.37 2.65 20.49
N GLY A 208 -5.64 3.01 20.74
CA GLY A 208 -6.63 3.33 19.73
C GLY A 208 -6.20 4.48 18.81
N TYR A 209 -5.53 5.49 19.36
CA TYR A 209 -4.98 6.62 18.59
C TYR A 209 -3.95 6.15 17.57
N PHE A 210 -2.91 5.42 18.01
CA PHE A 210 -1.86 4.92 17.11
C PHE A 210 -2.39 3.84 16.15
N LEU A 211 -3.27 2.96 16.61
CA LEU A 211 -3.89 1.93 15.77
C LEU A 211 -4.70 2.58 14.63
N SER A 212 -5.49 3.60 14.94
CA SER A 212 -6.26 4.36 13.95
C SER A 212 -5.34 5.05 12.93
N ILE A 213 -4.25 5.68 13.39
CA ILE A 213 -3.22 6.25 12.50
C ILE A 213 -2.65 5.19 11.56
N GLY A 214 -2.28 4.03 12.08
CA GLY A 214 -1.69 2.95 11.28
C GLY A 214 -2.65 2.43 10.21
N ILE A 215 -3.93 2.23 10.56
CA ILE A 215 -4.98 1.77 9.64
C ILE A 215 -5.25 2.80 8.54
N VAL A 216 -5.47 4.06 8.92
CA VAL A 216 -5.75 5.14 7.96
C VAL A 216 -4.55 5.36 7.02
N SER A 217 -3.34 5.33 7.57
CA SER A 217 -2.10 5.43 6.79
C SER A 217 -1.93 4.25 5.84
N MET A 218 -2.26 3.03 6.27
CA MET A 218 -2.18 1.83 5.43
C MET A 218 -3.09 1.96 4.21
N ILE A 219 -4.36 2.28 4.41
CA ILE A 219 -5.34 2.42 3.34
C ILE A 219 -4.95 3.58 2.41
N GLY A 220 -4.58 4.73 2.99
CA GLY A 220 -4.19 5.92 2.23
C GLY A 220 -2.94 5.69 1.38
N LEU A 221 -1.88 5.10 1.94
CA LEU A 221 -0.67 4.81 1.19
C LEU A 221 -0.89 3.75 0.09
N GLN A 222 -1.68 2.72 0.35
CA GLN A 222 -2.04 1.74 -0.69
C GLN A 222 -2.78 2.40 -1.84
N ALA A 223 -3.74 3.28 -1.54
CA ALA A 223 -4.47 4.03 -2.56
C ALA A 223 -3.55 4.95 -3.37
N VAL A 224 -2.74 5.78 -2.70
CA VAL A 224 -1.79 6.70 -3.37
C VAL A 224 -0.80 5.96 -4.26
N VAL A 225 -0.22 4.86 -3.77
CA VAL A 225 0.74 4.08 -4.56
C VAL A 225 0.05 3.43 -5.77
N ASN A 226 -1.13 2.84 -5.60
CA ASN A 226 -1.85 2.22 -6.70
C ASN A 226 -2.26 3.25 -7.77
N ILE A 227 -2.90 4.36 -7.35
CA ILE A 227 -3.28 5.47 -8.23
C ILE A 227 -2.05 6.02 -8.97
N GLY A 228 -0.94 6.24 -8.24
CA GLY A 228 0.30 6.75 -8.82
C GLY A 228 0.95 5.78 -9.80
N VAL A 229 0.84 4.47 -9.60
CA VAL A 229 1.28 3.48 -10.60
C VAL A 229 0.41 3.55 -11.85
N SER A 230 -0.92 3.65 -11.72
CA SER A 230 -1.83 3.73 -12.86
C SER A 230 -1.55 4.93 -13.78
N ILE A 231 -1.20 6.09 -13.22
CA ILE A 231 -0.88 7.29 -14.00
C ILE A 231 0.60 7.37 -14.42
N GLY A 232 1.47 6.48 -13.93
CA GLY A 232 2.91 6.50 -14.19
C GLY A 232 3.71 7.49 -13.36
N ALA A 233 3.21 7.89 -12.19
CA ALA A 233 3.97 8.65 -11.18
C ALA A 233 4.85 7.75 -10.28
N PHE A 234 4.53 6.45 -10.18
CA PHE A 234 5.32 5.47 -9.41
C PHE A 234 5.63 4.21 -10.23
N PRO A 235 6.75 3.52 -9.93
CA PRO A 235 7.11 2.29 -10.60
C PRO A 235 6.13 1.16 -10.30
N THR A 236 5.87 0.30 -11.28
CA THR A 236 4.86 -0.77 -11.19
C THR A 236 5.15 -1.71 -10.01
N LYS A 237 4.22 -1.75 -9.05
CA LYS A 237 4.26 -2.59 -7.85
C LYS A 237 2.94 -3.35 -7.71
N GLY A 238 3.01 -4.56 -7.14
CA GLY A 238 1.86 -5.43 -6.94
C GLY A 238 1.06 -5.09 -5.69
N LEU A 239 0.64 -3.83 -5.55
CA LEU A 239 -0.17 -3.38 -4.42
C LEU A 239 -1.61 -3.12 -4.90
N PRO A 240 -2.60 -3.90 -4.44
CA PRO A 240 -3.98 -3.73 -4.85
C PRO A 240 -4.55 -2.42 -4.29
N LEU A 241 -5.41 -1.77 -5.08
CA LEU A 241 -6.26 -0.67 -4.63
C LEU A 241 -7.24 -1.20 -3.56
N PRO A 242 -7.28 -0.63 -2.35
CA PRO A 242 -8.17 -1.09 -1.29
C PRO A 242 -9.64 -1.09 -1.74
N PHE A 243 -10.43 -2.07 -1.29
CA PHE A 243 -11.87 -2.21 -1.54
C PHE A 243 -12.33 -2.43 -2.99
N ILE A 244 -11.53 -2.03 -3.98
CA ILE A 244 -11.90 -2.05 -5.40
C ILE A 244 -11.22 -3.19 -6.15
N SER A 245 -9.94 -3.43 -5.86
CA SER A 245 -9.17 -4.46 -6.57
C SER A 245 -9.64 -5.87 -6.24
N TYR A 246 -9.56 -6.75 -7.23
CA TYR A 246 -9.83 -8.17 -7.06
C TYR A 246 -8.74 -8.84 -6.23
N GLY A 247 -9.02 -9.10 -4.96
CA GLY A 247 -8.12 -9.83 -4.08
C GLY A 247 -8.83 -10.23 -2.80
N GLY A 248 -9.26 -11.49 -2.69
CA GLY A 248 -10.07 -11.96 -1.56
C GLY A 248 -9.42 -11.71 -0.20
N SER A 249 -8.13 -12.03 -0.06
CA SER A 249 -7.36 -11.77 1.18
C SER A 249 -7.26 -10.28 1.48
N ALA A 250 -6.87 -9.45 0.50
CA ALA A 250 -6.69 -8.02 0.68
C ALA A 250 -8.01 -7.32 1.04
N LEU A 251 -9.11 -7.68 0.38
CA LEU A 251 -10.44 -7.17 0.70
C LEU A 251 -10.85 -7.53 2.13
N MET A 252 -10.70 -8.80 2.52
CA MET A 252 -11.03 -9.28 3.86
C MET A 252 -10.23 -8.52 4.94
N PHE A 253 -8.92 -8.37 4.77
CA PHE A 253 -8.09 -7.66 5.73
C PHE A 253 -8.37 -6.16 5.77
N ASN A 254 -8.68 -5.53 4.63
CA ASN A 254 -9.14 -4.14 4.62
C ASN A 254 -10.49 -3.97 5.33
N MET A 255 -11.42 -4.93 5.20
CA MET A 255 -12.68 -4.93 5.96
C MET A 255 -12.43 -5.09 7.47
N ILE A 256 -11.52 -5.98 7.88
CA ILE A 256 -11.12 -6.13 9.28
C ILE A 256 -10.54 -4.81 9.81
N ALA A 257 -9.66 -4.15 9.05
CA ALA A 257 -9.04 -2.89 9.44
C ALA A 257 -10.10 -1.78 9.63
N ILE A 258 -11.08 -1.66 8.72
CA ILE A 258 -12.21 -0.75 8.88
C ILE A 258 -13.06 -1.11 10.10
N GLY A 259 -13.33 -2.41 10.33
CA GLY A 259 -14.06 -2.87 11.51
C GLY A 259 -13.40 -2.47 12.82
N LEU A 260 -12.07 -2.57 12.91
CA LEU A 260 -11.29 -2.08 14.05
C LEU A 260 -11.42 -0.56 14.21
N LEU A 261 -11.30 0.20 13.11
CA LEU A 261 -11.42 1.66 13.14
C LEU A 261 -12.82 2.12 13.61
N LEU A 262 -13.87 1.44 13.14
CA LEU A 262 -15.25 1.72 13.56
C LEU A 262 -15.51 1.33 15.02
N ASN A 263 -14.90 0.24 15.50
CA ASN A 263 -14.99 -0.15 16.90
C ASN A 263 -14.38 0.93 17.81
N ILE A 264 -13.20 1.46 17.46
CA ILE A 264 -12.56 2.56 18.20
C ILE A 264 -13.44 3.81 18.20
N SER A 265 -13.99 4.18 17.02
CA SER A 265 -14.89 5.34 16.92
C SER A 265 -16.12 5.21 17.83
N ARG A 266 -16.71 4.01 17.92
CA ARG A 266 -17.92 3.78 18.72
C ARG A 266 -17.66 3.89 20.22
N VAL A 267 -16.49 3.44 20.69
CA VAL A 267 -16.15 3.46 22.13
C VAL A 267 -15.97 4.89 22.63
N GLU A 268 -15.50 5.81 21.80
CA GLU A 268 -15.29 7.22 22.18
C GLU A 268 -16.57 8.08 22.09
N ASP A 269 -17.57 7.65 21.31
CA ASP A 269 -18.87 8.32 21.23
C ASP A 269 -19.82 7.93 22.41
N LEU A 270 -19.44 6.95 23.24
CA LEU A 270 -20.19 6.45 24.41
C LEU A 270 -19.66 7.05 25.72
#